data_AF-A0A7S1KHI1-F1
#
_entry.id   AF-A0A7S1KHI1-F1
#
_cell.length_a   1.000
_cell.length_b   1.000
_cell.length_c   1.000
_cell.angle_alpha   90.00
_cell.angle_beta   90.00
_cell.angle_gamma   90.00
#
_symmetry.space_group_name_H-M   'P 1'
#
loop_
_entity.id
_entity.type
_entity.pdbx_description
1 polymer ?
#
loop_
_entity_poly.entity_id
_entity_poly.type
_entity_poly.pdbx_seq_one_letter_code
_entity_poly.pdbx_strand_id
1 'polypeptide(L)'
;MRKEAAQTTAAYEQALKLVCEKESQLKDEMERNAALADTNRAAEQQVKTLSASLKEKNDHVRALEEEGDKKDQTITEMTSRLEAALLEVGALKSELREAQEDIDTHEEATSQKQQELDALTASLEHERADKTRQATALQEQLREARDLAEQRQRIIVEVTSAAAGEDALLVDGMREELEHRRQEDRNLQELCATLAQRHGLLPSSCSDPQAVLTSLSERLMRTSPDQPAQPPPPTAPPQAAAAEGEGDHSACQPSCVAELLQEKVKRLTQTLRKERGAEAV
;
A
#
# COMPACT_ATOMS: atom_id res chain seq x y z
N MET A 1 -14.53 -156.20 -71.26
CA MET A 1 -14.21 -156.77 -69.93
C MET A 1 -12.86 -156.30 -69.39
N ARG A 2 -11.68 -156.88 -69.71
CA ARG A 2 -10.39 -156.50 -69.07
C ARG A 2 -9.87 -155.10 -69.42
N LYS A 3 -9.99 -154.66 -70.68
CA LYS A 3 -9.56 -153.30 -71.11
C LYS A 3 -10.42 -152.20 -70.48
N GLU A 4 -11.72 -152.43 -70.36
CA GLU A 4 -12.66 -151.50 -69.71
C GLU A 4 -12.36 -151.40 -68.21
N ALA A 5 -12.13 -152.52 -67.53
CA ALA A 5 -11.75 -152.52 -66.11
C ALA A 5 -10.45 -151.70 -65.85
N ALA A 6 -9.42 -151.88 -66.67
CA ALA A 6 -8.17 -151.11 -66.56
C ALA A 6 -8.37 -149.61 -66.84
N GLN A 7 -9.20 -149.26 -67.82
CA GLN A 7 -9.56 -147.86 -68.10
C GLN A 7 -10.33 -147.22 -66.94
N THR A 8 -11.24 -147.97 -66.31
CA THR A 8 -11.97 -147.48 -65.13
C THR A 8 -11.05 -147.28 -63.92
N THR A 9 -10.08 -148.17 -63.69
CA THR A 9 -9.10 -148.00 -62.60
C THR A 9 -8.19 -146.80 -62.84
N ALA A 10 -7.67 -146.61 -64.06
CA ALA A 10 -6.84 -145.47 -64.40
C ALA A 10 -7.60 -144.13 -64.27
N ALA A 11 -8.87 -144.09 -64.69
CA ALA A 11 -9.72 -142.92 -64.51
C ALA A 11 -9.96 -142.60 -63.03
N TYR A 12 -10.16 -143.63 -62.19
CA TYR A 12 -10.36 -143.47 -60.75
C TYR A 12 -9.10 -142.94 -60.04
N GLU A 13 -7.91 -143.46 -60.37
CA GLU A 13 -6.64 -142.97 -59.85
C GLU A 13 -6.36 -141.52 -60.26
N GLN A 14 -6.68 -141.14 -61.50
CA GLN A 14 -6.55 -139.77 -61.97
C GLN A 14 -7.52 -138.82 -61.25
N ALA A 15 -8.76 -139.27 -61.03
CA ALA A 15 -9.74 -138.52 -60.25
C ALA A 15 -9.28 -138.32 -58.79
N LEU A 16 -8.74 -139.36 -58.15
CA LEU A 16 -8.18 -139.26 -56.79
C LEU A 16 -7.03 -138.24 -56.71
N LYS A 17 -6.09 -138.26 -57.65
CA LYS A 17 -5.00 -137.25 -57.71
C LYS A 17 -5.55 -135.84 -57.83
N LEU A 18 -6.51 -135.63 -58.73
CA LEU A 18 -7.15 -134.34 -58.93
C LEU A 18 -7.87 -133.86 -57.65
N VAL A 19 -8.56 -134.77 -56.94
CA VAL A 19 -9.22 -134.48 -55.67
C VAL A 19 -8.19 -134.04 -54.63
N CYS A 20 -7.09 -134.79 -54.45
CA CYS A 20 -6.05 -134.42 -53.49
C CYS A 20 -5.40 -133.06 -53.82
N GLU A 21 -5.15 -132.75 -55.10
CA GLU A 21 -4.64 -131.44 -55.53
C GLU A 21 -5.63 -130.31 -55.22
N LYS A 22 -6.93 -130.55 -55.47
CA LYS A 22 -7.98 -129.56 -55.20
C LYS A 22 -8.20 -129.35 -53.70
N GLU A 23 -8.10 -130.40 -52.89
CA GLU A 23 -8.14 -130.29 -51.43
C GLU A 23 -6.96 -129.45 -50.90
N SER A 24 -5.75 -129.68 -51.43
CA SER A 24 -4.58 -128.87 -51.07
C SER A 24 -4.77 -127.39 -51.46
N GLN A 25 -5.25 -127.12 -52.68
CA GLN A 25 -5.53 -125.76 -53.15
C GLN A 25 -6.58 -125.06 -52.28
N LEU A 26 -7.67 -125.77 -51.95
CA LEU A 26 -8.74 -125.24 -51.11
C LEU A 26 -8.22 -124.90 -49.70
N LYS A 27 -7.34 -125.75 -49.15
CA LYS A 27 -6.72 -125.50 -47.85
C LYS A 27 -5.84 -124.24 -47.87
N ASP A 28 -5.00 -124.07 -48.89
CA ASP A 28 -4.18 -122.87 -49.06
C ASP A 28 -5.03 -121.60 -49.23
N GLU A 29 -6.13 -121.68 -49.99
CA GLU A 29 -7.08 -120.57 -50.15
C GLU A 29 -7.78 -120.22 -48.83
N MET A 30 -8.18 -121.22 -48.04
CA MET A 30 -8.75 -121.01 -46.71
C MET A 30 -7.76 -120.32 -45.77
N GLU A 31 -6.49 -120.75 -45.77
CA GLU A 31 -5.43 -120.13 -44.96
C GLU A 31 -5.16 -118.68 -45.41
N ARG A 32 -5.11 -118.42 -46.72
CA ARG A 32 -4.99 -117.04 -47.26
C ARG A 32 -6.18 -116.16 -46.87
N ASN A 33 -7.40 -116.68 -46.95
CA ASN A 33 -8.60 -115.92 -46.57
C ASN A 33 -8.62 -115.61 -45.07
N ALA A 34 -8.17 -116.54 -44.22
CA ALA A 34 -8.02 -116.30 -42.79
C ALA A 34 -7.00 -115.17 -42.51
N ALA A 35 -5.83 -115.21 -43.18
CA ALA A 35 -4.82 -114.16 -43.06
C ALA A 35 -5.35 -112.80 -43.54
N LEU A 36 -6.09 -112.76 -44.66
CA LEU A 36 -6.72 -111.54 -45.15
C LEU A 36 -7.75 -110.99 -44.16
N ALA A 37 -8.57 -111.85 -43.54
CA ALA A 37 -9.51 -111.44 -42.51
C ALA A 37 -8.82 -110.79 -41.31
N ASP A 38 -7.70 -111.35 -40.85
CA ASP A 38 -6.91 -110.77 -39.74
C ASP A 38 -6.28 -109.42 -40.13
N THR A 39 -5.73 -109.30 -41.34
CA THR A 39 -5.19 -108.02 -41.82
C THR A 39 -6.26 -106.94 -41.96
N ASN A 40 -7.46 -107.29 -42.46
CA ASN A 40 -8.59 -106.37 -42.53
C ASN A 40 -9.03 -105.93 -41.14
N ARG A 41 -9.10 -106.85 -40.18
CA ARG A 41 -9.44 -106.53 -38.79
C ARG A 41 -8.42 -105.57 -38.16
N ALA A 42 -7.14 -105.79 -38.40
CA ALA A 42 -6.08 -104.90 -37.93
C ALA A 42 -6.16 -103.50 -38.58
N ALA A 43 -6.41 -103.44 -39.89
CA ALA A 43 -6.60 -102.18 -40.61
C ALA A 43 -7.82 -101.41 -40.09
N GLU A 44 -8.95 -102.08 -39.85
CA GLU A 44 -10.15 -101.47 -39.26
C GLU A 44 -9.89 -100.88 -37.87
N GLN A 45 -9.12 -101.59 -37.04
CA GLN A 45 -8.71 -101.09 -35.73
C GLN A 45 -7.82 -99.86 -35.86
N GLN A 46 -6.85 -99.89 -36.77
CA GLN A 46 -5.95 -98.76 -37.02
C GLN A 46 -6.73 -97.53 -37.53
N VAL A 47 -7.69 -97.72 -38.44
CA VAL A 47 -8.57 -96.64 -38.91
C VAL A 47 -9.39 -96.04 -37.77
N LYS A 48 -9.93 -96.86 -36.87
CA LYS A 48 -10.65 -96.37 -35.68
C LYS A 48 -9.75 -95.54 -34.76
N THR A 49 -8.54 -96.01 -34.48
CA THR A 49 -7.56 -95.29 -33.65
C THR A 49 -7.14 -93.96 -34.28
N LEU A 50 -6.83 -93.95 -35.57
CA LEU A 50 -6.45 -92.73 -36.28
C LEU A 50 -7.62 -91.73 -36.35
N SER A 51 -8.85 -92.20 -36.57
CA SER A 51 -10.04 -91.35 -36.59
C SER A 51 -10.29 -90.69 -35.23
N ALA A 52 -10.11 -91.43 -34.13
CA ALA A 52 -10.22 -90.88 -32.78
C ALA A 52 -9.14 -89.83 -32.51
N SER A 53 -7.89 -90.12 -32.89
CA SER A 53 -6.77 -89.18 -32.72
C SER A 53 -6.96 -87.91 -33.55
N LEU A 54 -7.44 -88.03 -34.79
CA LEU A 54 -7.72 -86.89 -35.66
C LEU A 54 -8.80 -85.99 -35.04
N LYS A 55 -9.86 -86.59 -34.48
CA LYS A 55 -10.92 -85.85 -33.80
C LYS A 55 -10.37 -85.06 -32.61
N GLU A 56 -9.59 -85.71 -31.74
CA GLU A 56 -8.95 -85.06 -30.59
C GLU A 56 -8.06 -83.87 -31.01
N LYS A 57 -7.25 -84.06 -32.06
CA LYS A 57 -6.39 -82.99 -32.59
C LYS A 57 -7.21 -81.83 -33.17
N ASN A 58 -8.30 -82.11 -33.88
CA ASN A 58 -9.18 -81.06 -34.39
C ASN A 58 -9.90 -80.29 -33.27
N ASP A 59 -10.33 -80.97 -32.22
CA ASP A 59 -10.95 -80.31 -31.07
C ASP A 59 -9.92 -79.43 -30.33
N HIS A 60 -8.66 -79.87 -30.23
CA HIS A 60 -7.58 -79.06 -29.67
C HIS A 60 -7.23 -77.83 -30.52
N VAL A 61 -7.17 -77.97 -31.86
CA VAL A 61 -6.94 -76.84 -32.77
C VAL A 61 -8.04 -75.78 -32.59
N ARG A 62 -9.31 -76.20 -32.53
CA ARG A 62 -10.43 -75.29 -32.32
C ARG A 62 -10.34 -74.54 -30.98
N ALA A 63 -9.92 -75.23 -29.92
CA ALA A 63 -9.71 -74.59 -28.62
C ALA A 63 -8.60 -73.53 -28.66
N LEU A 64 -7.53 -73.77 -29.44
CA LEU A 64 -6.46 -72.79 -29.63
C LEU A 64 -6.91 -71.59 -30.46
N GLU A 65 -7.74 -71.80 -31.49
CA GLU A 65 -8.37 -70.72 -32.27
C GLU A 65 -9.22 -69.82 -31.38
N GLU A 66 -10.09 -70.42 -30.55
CA GLU A 66 -10.92 -69.67 -29.58
C GLU A 66 -10.09 -68.90 -28.54
N GLU A 67 -8.94 -69.45 -28.11
CA GLU A 67 -8.02 -68.75 -27.21
C GLU A 67 -7.30 -67.59 -27.91
N GLY A 68 -6.93 -67.77 -29.19
CA GLY A 68 -6.38 -66.73 -30.04
C GLY A 68 -7.33 -65.55 -30.17
N ASP A 69 -8.58 -65.82 -30.55
CA ASP A 69 -9.62 -64.78 -30.71
C ASP A 69 -9.84 -63.97 -29.42
N LYS A 70 -9.84 -64.64 -28.26
CA LYS A 70 -9.97 -63.96 -26.95
C LYS A 70 -8.77 -63.06 -26.65
N LYS A 71 -7.56 -63.49 -26.98
CA LYS A 71 -6.35 -62.69 -26.80
C LYS A 71 -6.35 -61.47 -27.72
N ASP A 72 -6.77 -61.63 -28.97
CA ASP A 72 -6.87 -60.53 -29.92
C ASP A 72 -7.90 -59.48 -29.49
N GLN A 73 -9.05 -59.92 -28.96
CA GLN A 73 -10.04 -59.03 -28.35
C GLN A 73 -9.44 -58.27 -27.15
N THR A 74 -8.70 -58.96 -26.28
CA THR A 74 -8.04 -58.34 -25.12
C THR A 74 -6.99 -57.32 -25.56
N ILE A 75 -6.17 -57.63 -26.56
CA ILE A 75 -5.16 -56.71 -27.11
C ILE A 75 -5.84 -55.47 -27.69
N THR A 76 -6.95 -55.64 -28.41
CA THR A 76 -7.72 -54.53 -28.99
C THR A 76 -8.27 -53.61 -27.89
N GLU A 77 -8.84 -54.18 -26.83
CA GLU A 77 -9.33 -53.41 -25.69
C GLU A 77 -8.20 -52.65 -24.96
N MET A 78 -7.08 -53.32 -24.71
CA MET A 78 -5.92 -52.69 -24.07
C MET A 78 -5.32 -51.56 -24.93
N THR A 79 -5.29 -51.74 -26.25
CA THR A 79 -4.81 -50.71 -27.18
C THR A 79 -5.71 -49.48 -27.13
N SER A 80 -7.04 -49.68 -27.20
CA SER A 80 -8.00 -48.58 -27.08
C SER A 80 -7.88 -47.82 -25.76
N ARG A 81 -7.69 -48.54 -24.64
CA ARG A 81 -7.48 -47.92 -23.32
C ARG A 81 -6.16 -47.15 -23.25
N LEU A 82 -5.10 -47.65 -23.88
CA LEU A 82 -3.80 -46.96 -23.93
C LEU A 82 -3.90 -45.66 -24.73
N GLU A 83 -4.58 -45.66 -25.87
CA GLU A 83 -4.81 -44.46 -26.68
C GLU A 83 -5.59 -43.39 -25.91
N ALA A 84 -6.65 -43.79 -25.20
CA ALA A 84 -7.42 -42.89 -24.34
C ALA A 84 -6.55 -42.28 -23.23
N ALA A 85 -5.75 -43.10 -22.55
CA ALA A 85 -4.84 -42.62 -21.52
C ALA A 85 -3.77 -41.66 -22.06
N LEU A 86 -3.26 -41.89 -23.27
CA LEU A 86 -2.29 -40.99 -23.91
C LEU A 86 -2.91 -39.62 -24.25
N LEU A 87 -4.16 -39.59 -24.68
CA LEU A 87 -4.91 -38.34 -24.91
C LEU A 87 -5.12 -37.57 -23.60
N GLU A 88 -5.52 -38.26 -22.52
CA GLU A 88 -5.70 -37.66 -21.20
C GLU A 88 -4.40 -37.06 -20.66
N VAL A 89 -3.27 -37.79 -20.77
CA VAL A 89 -1.94 -37.26 -20.40
C VAL A 89 -1.58 -36.03 -21.23
N GLY A 90 -1.94 -36.00 -22.52
CA GLY A 90 -1.77 -34.83 -23.37
C GLY A 90 -2.55 -33.61 -22.88
N ALA A 91 -3.83 -33.80 -22.52
CA ALA A 91 -4.68 -32.76 -21.96
C ALA A 91 -4.13 -32.21 -20.64
N LEU A 92 -3.80 -33.10 -19.70
CA LEU A 92 -3.24 -32.72 -18.39
C LEU A 92 -1.92 -31.94 -18.51
N LYS A 93 -1.08 -32.26 -19.51
CA LYS A 93 0.14 -31.47 -19.78
C LYS A 93 -0.16 -30.07 -20.29
N SER A 94 -1.23 -29.89 -21.07
CA SER A 94 -1.66 -28.57 -21.55
C SER A 94 -2.18 -27.72 -20.39
N GLU A 95 -3.07 -28.30 -19.57
CA GLU A 95 -3.62 -27.63 -18.38
C GLU A 95 -2.51 -27.24 -17.39
N LEU A 96 -1.51 -28.11 -17.19
CA LEU A 96 -0.38 -27.79 -16.33
C LEU A 96 0.46 -26.62 -16.87
N ARG A 97 0.62 -26.51 -18.19
CA ARG A 97 1.34 -25.37 -18.81
C ARG A 97 0.55 -24.08 -18.61
N GLU A 98 -0.75 -24.09 -18.87
CA GLU A 98 -1.62 -22.92 -18.68
C GLU A 98 -1.58 -22.46 -17.22
N ALA A 99 -1.71 -23.39 -16.27
CA ALA A 99 -1.61 -23.07 -14.84
C ALA A 99 -0.24 -22.49 -14.45
N GLN A 100 0.85 -22.93 -15.09
CA GLN A 100 2.18 -22.37 -14.85
C GLN A 100 2.29 -20.93 -15.37
N GLU A 101 1.75 -20.65 -16.56
CA GLU A 101 1.71 -19.29 -17.13
C GLU A 101 0.89 -18.33 -16.24
N ASP A 102 -0.22 -18.80 -15.68
CA ASP A 102 -1.02 -18.04 -14.71
C ASP A 102 -0.23 -17.75 -13.42
N ILE A 103 0.51 -18.73 -12.89
CA ILE A 103 1.37 -18.55 -11.72
C ILE A 103 2.44 -17.49 -12.00
N ASP A 104 3.15 -17.60 -13.11
CA ASP A 104 4.22 -16.67 -13.48
C ASP A 104 3.67 -15.23 -13.58
N THR A 105 2.47 -15.08 -14.18
CA THR A 105 1.76 -13.79 -14.28
C THR A 105 1.40 -13.23 -12.90
N HIS A 106 0.91 -14.08 -12.00
CA HIS A 106 0.56 -13.68 -10.64
C HIS A 106 1.79 -13.32 -9.79
N GLU A 107 2.91 -14.03 -9.95
CA GLU A 107 4.17 -13.71 -9.29
C GLU A 107 4.70 -12.34 -9.72
N GLU A 108 4.67 -12.04 -11.03
CA GLU A 108 5.07 -10.74 -11.55
C GLU A 108 4.19 -9.61 -11.00
N ALA A 109 2.86 -9.77 -11.06
CA ALA A 109 1.92 -8.80 -10.54
C ALA A 109 2.09 -8.55 -9.02
N THR A 110 2.35 -9.62 -8.26
CA THR A 110 2.59 -9.53 -6.82
C THR A 110 3.89 -8.78 -6.53
N SER A 111 4.96 -9.04 -7.30
CA SER A 111 6.23 -8.34 -7.18
C SER A 111 6.09 -6.84 -7.46
N GLN A 112 5.36 -6.47 -8.52
CA GLN A 112 5.07 -5.06 -8.84
C GLN A 112 4.28 -4.38 -7.71
N LYS A 113 3.25 -5.04 -7.17
CA LYS A 113 2.46 -4.50 -6.07
C LYS A 113 3.27 -4.35 -4.78
N GLN A 114 4.22 -5.25 -4.52
CA GLN A 114 5.13 -5.11 -3.39
C GLN A 114 6.04 -3.89 -3.55
N GLN A 115 6.58 -3.65 -4.75
CA GLN A 115 7.39 -2.46 -5.03
C GLN A 115 6.60 -1.16 -4.87
N GLU A 116 5.33 -1.13 -5.33
CA GLU A 116 4.43 0.01 -5.11
C GLU A 116 4.21 0.29 -3.61
N LEU A 117 4.00 -0.76 -2.81
CA LEU A 117 3.82 -0.65 -1.36
C LEU A 117 5.09 -0.13 -0.66
N ASP A 118 6.26 -0.62 -1.06
CA ASP A 118 7.53 -0.19 -0.51
C ASP A 118 7.78 1.31 -0.82
N ALA A 119 7.49 1.73 -2.05
CA ALA A 119 7.60 3.13 -2.47
C ALA A 119 6.64 4.05 -1.71
N LEU A 120 5.38 3.63 -1.54
CA LEU A 120 4.39 4.37 -0.74
C LEU A 120 4.81 4.48 0.72
N THR A 121 5.33 3.39 1.30
CA THR A 121 5.82 3.36 2.68
C THR A 121 6.96 4.35 2.88
N ALA A 122 7.96 4.33 1.99
CA ALA A 122 9.08 5.29 2.03
C ALA A 122 8.60 6.74 1.90
N SER A 123 7.63 7.00 1.01
CA SER A 123 7.04 8.33 0.83
C SER A 123 6.34 8.83 2.11
N LEU A 124 5.56 7.96 2.76
CA LEU A 124 4.86 8.30 4.00
C LEU A 124 5.83 8.55 5.16
N GLU A 125 6.90 7.75 5.26
CA GLU A 125 7.95 7.97 6.25
C GLU A 125 8.66 9.31 6.05
N HIS A 126 8.97 9.66 4.80
CA HIS A 126 9.57 10.94 4.46
C HIS A 126 8.65 12.12 4.82
N GLU A 127 7.38 12.07 4.40
CA GLU A 127 6.40 13.11 4.71
C GLU A 127 6.17 13.25 6.23
N ARG A 128 6.14 12.13 6.96
CA ARG A 128 6.04 12.13 8.42
C ARG A 128 7.25 12.79 9.07
N ALA A 129 8.47 12.52 8.59
CA ALA A 129 9.68 13.13 9.10
C ALA A 129 9.66 14.65 8.89
N ASP A 130 9.24 15.11 7.71
CA ASP A 130 9.16 16.54 7.39
C ASP A 130 8.09 17.27 8.20
N LYS A 131 6.90 16.68 8.33
CA LYS A 131 5.85 17.23 9.21
C LYS A 131 6.30 17.29 10.67
N THR A 132 7.07 16.30 11.12
CA THR A 132 7.64 16.30 12.47
C THR A 132 8.64 17.44 12.65
N ARG A 133 9.55 17.63 11.69
CA ARG A 133 10.49 18.76 11.69
C ARG A 133 9.77 20.11 11.71
N GLN A 134 8.75 20.26 10.87
CA GLN A 134 7.93 21.47 10.82
C GLN A 134 7.22 21.72 12.16
N ALA A 135 6.63 20.69 12.77
CA ALA A 135 5.99 20.79 14.07
C ALA A 135 6.99 21.22 15.17
N THR A 136 8.19 20.64 15.19
CA THR A 136 9.24 21.02 16.16
C THR A 136 9.70 22.47 15.96
N ALA A 137 9.85 22.92 14.71
CA ALA A 137 10.24 24.30 14.42
C ALA A 137 9.17 25.30 14.86
N LEU A 138 7.89 25.01 14.56
CA LEU A 138 6.76 25.84 15.00
C LEU A 138 6.64 25.85 16.53
N GLN A 139 6.91 24.73 17.20
CA GLN A 139 6.87 24.66 18.66
C GLN A 139 7.96 25.52 19.30
N GLU A 140 9.18 25.55 18.74
CA GLU A 140 10.23 26.45 19.25
C GLU A 140 9.89 27.91 18.99
N GLN A 141 9.38 28.26 17.80
CA GLN A 141 8.93 29.62 17.50
C GLN A 141 7.81 30.09 18.46
N LEU A 142 6.86 29.21 18.79
CA LEU A 142 5.82 29.50 19.78
C LEU A 142 6.41 29.72 21.18
N ARG A 143 7.45 28.95 21.55
CA ARG A 143 8.16 29.12 22.81
C ARG A 143 8.88 30.46 22.89
N GLU A 144 9.63 30.82 21.85
CA GLU A 144 10.32 32.11 21.73
C GLU A 144 9.33 33.29 21.78
N ALA A 145 8.23 33.20 21.03
CA ALA A 145 7.19 34.21 21.03
C ALA A 145 6.55 34.39 22.42
N ARG A 146 6.35 33.29 23.15
CA ARG A 146 5.86 33.32 24.53
C ARG A 146 6.87 33.97 25.47
N ASP A 147 8.14 33.58 25.40
CA ASP A 147 9.20 34.15 26.23
C ASP A 147 9.32 35.67 26.01
N LEU A 148 9.24 36.13 24.76
CA LEU A 148 9.20 37.56 24.40
C LEU A 148 7.95 38.27 24.92
N ALA A 149 6.78 37.62 24.86
CA ALA A 149 5.54 38.19 25.40
C ALA A 149 5.61 38.34 26.93
N GLU A 150 6.15 37.35 27.63
CA GLU A 150 6.38 37.40 29.08
C GLU A 150 7.40 38.49 29.44
N GLN A 151 8.47 38.65 28.65
CA GLN A 151 9.44 39.74 28.83
C GLN A 151 8.81 41.11 28.63
N ARG A 152 8.02 41.30 27.57
CA ARG A 152 7.27 42.55 27.32
C ARG A 152 6.34 42.87 28.49
N GLN A 153 5.62 41.87 29.01
CA GLN A 153 4.72 42.06 30.15
C GLN A 153 5.47 42.51 31.41
N ARG A 154 6.66 41.95 31.69
CA ARG A 154 7.50 42.42 32.81
C ARG A 154 7.91 43.87 32.65
N ILE A 155 8.43 44.25 31.47
CA ILE A 155 8.84 45.63 31.18
C ILE A 155 7.66 46.60 31.35
N ILE A 156 6.47 46.24 30.87
CA ILE A 156 5.25 47.07 31.03
C ILE A 156 4.94 47.29 32.51
N VAL A 157 5.01 46.24 33.35
CA VAL A 157 4.77 46.38 34.79
C VAL A 157 5.84 47.26 35.45
N GLU A 158 7.11 47.06 35.12
CA GLU A 158 8.22 47.88 35.64
C GLU A 158 8.05 49.36 35.28
N VAL A 159 7.81 49.67 34.00
CA VAL A 159 7.63 51.05 33.52
C VAL A 159 6.40 51.71 34.14
N THR A 160 5.26 51.00 34.22
CA THR A 160 4.04 51.55 34.82
C THR A 160 4.17 51.75 36.33
N SER A 161 4.89 50.86 37.03
CA SER A 161 5.19 51.04 38.46
C SER A 161 6.15 52.21 38.72
N ALA A 162 7.15 52.42 37.86
CA ALA A 162 8.06 53.56 37.95
C ALA A 162 7.34 54.88 37.70
N ALA A 163 6.51 54.96 36.65
CA ALA A 163 5.70 56.13 36.36
C ALA A 163 4.73 56.48 37.51
N ALA A 164 4.06 55.46 38.08
CA ALA A 164 3.20 55.67 39.24
C ALA A 164 3.98 56.14 40.48
N GLY A 165 5.24 55.70 40.63
CA GLY A 165 6.14 56.19 41.68
C GLY A 165 6.54 57.65 41.49
N GLU A 166 6.89 58.06 40.26
CA GLU A 166 7.18 59.46 39.93
C GLU A 166 5.95 60.36 40.13
N ASP A 167 4.78 59.91 39.69
CA ASP A 167 3.50 60.61 39.91
C ASP A 167 3.19 60.73 41.41
N ALA A 168 3.45 59.68 42.20
CA ALA A 168 3.26 59.72 43.65
C ALA A 168 4.19 60.73 44.33
N LEU A 169 5.48 60.74 43.96
CA LEU A 169 6.45 61.72 44.47
C LEU A 169 6.08 63.16 44.09
N LEU A 170 5.54 63.38 42.89
CA LEU A 170 5.06 64.69 42.47
C LEU A 170 3.84 65.13 43.28
N VAL A 171 2.86 64.24 43.49
CA VAL A 171 1.67 64.52 44.31
C VAL A 171 2.04 64.81 45.76
N ASP A 172 2.98 64.06 46.33
CA ASP A 172 3.48 64.30 47.68
C ASP A 172 4.22 65.63 47.78
N GLY A 173 5.08 65.97 46.80
CA GLY A 173 5.74 67.28 46.74
C GLY A 173 4.74 68.44 46.63
N MET A 174 3.71 68.32 45.80
CA MET A 174 2.63 69.32 45.70
C MET A 174 1.82 69.43 47.01
N ARG A 175 1.60 68.32 47.72
CA ARG A 175 0.92 68.32 49.02
C ARG A 175 1.75 69.07 50.07
N GLU A 176 3.04 68.78 50.17
CA GLU A 176 3.95 69.47 51.09
C GLU A 176 4.00 70.99 50.81
N GLU A 177 4.07 71.40 49.54
CA GLU A 177 4.04 72.82 49.16
C GLU A 177 2.70 73.49 49.55
N LEU A 178 1.56 72.81 49.34
CA LEU A 178 0.25 73.32 49.78
C LEU A 178 0.14 73.44 51.30
N GLU A 179 0.72 72.51 52.06
CA GLU A 179 0.77 72.58 53.52
C GLU A 179 1.65 73.74 54.00
N HIS A 180 2.78 73.98 53.35
CA HIS A 180 3.63 75.13 53.58
C HIS A 180 2.86 76.44 53.36
N ARG A 181 2.21 76.62 52.20
CA ARG A 181 1.39 77.82 51.91
C ARG A 181 0.27 78.02 52.92
N ARG A 182 -0.44 76.94 53.32
CA ARG A 182 -1.47 77.02 54.37
C ARG A 182 -0.91 77.42 55.73
N GLN A 183 0.34 77.08 56.02
CA GLN A 183 1.01 77.51 57.25
C GLN A 183 1.40 78.99 57.16
N GLU A 184 1.90 79.45 56.00
CA GLU A 184 2.16 80.87 55.74
C GLU A 184 0.88 81.71 55.85
N ASP A 185 -0.22 81.26 55.26
CA ASP A 185 -1.53 81.93 55.38
C ASP A 185 -1.99 82.00 56.83
N ARG A 186 -1.79 80.95 57.63
CA ARG A 186 -2.07 80.96 59.08
C ARG A 186 -1.20 81.97 59.80
N ASN A 187 0.10 82.00 59.52
CA ASN A 187 1.03 82.97 60.12
C ASN A 187 0.65 84.42 59.73
N LEU A 188 0.25 84.65 58.47
CA LEU A 188 -0.22 85.94 57.98
C LEU A 188 -1.53 86.35 58.66
N GLN A 189 -2.49 85.41 58.81
CA GLN A 189 -3.72 85.65 59.57
C GLN A 189 -3.44 86.01 61.02
N GLU A 190 -2.51 85.32 61.70
CA GLU A 190 -2.07 85.67 63.06
C GLU A 190 -1.40 87.05 63.12
N LEU A 191 -0.57 87.39 62.14
CA LEU A 191 0.04 88.72 62.04
C LEU A 191 -0.99 89.82 61.80
N CYS A 192 -1.96 89.58 60.92
CA CYS A 192 -3.09 90.49 60.68
C CYS A 192 -3.96 90.64 61.94
N ALA A 193 -4.25 89.55 62.64
CA ALA A 193 -5.01 89.58 63.90
C ALA A 193 -4.28 90.38 64.98
N THR A 194 -2.97 90.18 65.15
CA THR A 194 -2.14 90.94 66.11
C THR A 194 -2.02 92.43 65.74
N LEU A 195 -1.88 92.76 64.45
CA LEU A 195 -1.91 94.15 63.96
C LEU A 195 -3.28 94.80 64.18
N ALA A 196 -4.37 94.12 63.85
CA ALA A 196 -5.73 94.61 64.07
C ALA A 196 -5.98 94.89 65.57
N GLN A 197 -5.54 93.98 66.44
CA GLN A 197 -5.61 94.15 67.89
C GLN A 197 -4.80 95.38 68.37
N ARG A 198 -3.61 95.61 67.81
CA ARG A 198 -2.75 96.77 68.13
C ARG A 198 -3.36 98.11 67.68
N HIS A 199 -4.14 98.11 66.60
CA HIS A 199 -4.75 99.31 66.02
C HIS A 199 -6.22 99.53 66.42
N GLY A 200 -6.77 98.73 67.33
CA GLY A 200 -8.14 98.91 67.84
C GLY A 200 -9.24 98.61 66.82
N LEU A 201 -8.92 97.82 65.78
CA LEU A 201 -9.89 97.41 64.77
C LEU A 201 -10.68 96.19 65.26
N LEU A 202 -12.00 96.22 65.10
CA LEU A 202 -12.88 95.13 65.53
C LEU A 202 -12.55 93.82 64.75
N PRO A 203 -12.50 92.65 65.40
CA PRO A 203 -12.05 91.39 64.79
C PRO A 203 -12.85 90.92 63.56
N SER A 204 -14.05 91.44 63.33
CA SER A 204 -14.96 91.01 62.27
C SER A 204 -14.56 91.46 60.85
N SER A 205 -13.53 92.29 60.68
CA SER A 205 -13.03 92.73 59.36
C SER A 205 -11.82 91.94 58.83
N CYS A 206 -11.34 90.91 59.55
CA CYS A 206 -10.12 90.16 59.20
C CYS A 206 -10.34 88.92 58.30
N SER A 207 -11.56 88.71 57.77
CA SER A 207 -11.87 87.53 56.94
C SER A 207 -11.20 87.56 55.55
N ASP A 208 -10.72 88.72 55.12
CA ASP A 208 -10.05 88.88 53.82
C ASP A 208 -8.77 89.72 53.98
N PRO A 209 -7.58 89.09 54.08
CA PRO A 209 -6.31 89.81 54.23
C PRO A 209 -5.99 90.70 53.01
N GLN A 210 -6.52 90.39 51.83
CA GLN A 210 -6.38 91.25 50.65
C GLN A 210 -7.13 92.57 50.83
N ALA A 211 -8.31 92.58 51.46
CA ALA A 211 -9.06 93.80 51.72
C ALA A 211 -8.30 94.78 52.67
N VAL A 212 -7.55 94.23 53.64
CA VAL A 212 -6.71 95.02 54.56
C VAL A 212 -5.50 95.62 53.86
N LEU A 213 -4.83 94.86 52.99
CA LEU A 213 -3.68 95.37 52.21
C LEU A 213 -4.11 96.40 51.16
N THR A 214 -5.25 96.19 50.50
CA THR A 214 -5.74 97.09 49.45
C THR A 214 -6.10 98.46 50.02
N SER A 215 -6.70 98.50 51.21
CA SER A 215 -6.99 99.77 51.91
C SER A 215 -5.72 100.49 52.43
N LEU A 216 -4.63 99.77 52.69
CA LEU A 216 -3.31 100.34 52.99
C LEU A 216 -2.59 100.85 51.73
N SER A 217 -2.68 100.11 50.62
CA SER A 217 -2.10 100.47 49.32
C SER A 217 -2.76 101.71 48.70
N GLU A 218 -4.10 101.81 48.78
CA GLU A 218 -4.84 103.01 48.36
C GLU A 218 -4.45 104.27 49.15
N ARG A 219 -3.85 104.13 50.34
CA ARG A 219 -3.27 105.24 51.10
C ARG A 219 -1.86 105.65 50.69
N LEU A 220 -1.09 104.75 50.08
CA LEU A 220 0.34 104.96 49.79
C LEU A 220 0.62 105.50 48.38
N MET A 221 -0.31 105.38 47.43
CA MET A 221 -0.10 105.76 46.02
C MET A 221 -0.52 107.21 45.66
N ARG A 222 -0.52 108.14 46.62
CA ARG A 222 -0.77 109.58 46.38
C ARG A 222 0.48 110.46 46.55
N THR A 223 1.62 110.13 45.92
CA THR A 223 2.70 111.10 45.63
C THR A 223 3.67 110.62 44.52
N SER A 224 3.77 111.43 43.47
CA SER A 224 4.83 111.57 42.44
C SER A 224 4.85 110.70 41.16
N PRO A 225 5.12 111.34 39.97
CA PRO A 225 5.19 110.72 38.64
C PRO A 225 6.63 110.55 38.10
N ASP A 226 6.86 109.59 37.21
CA ASP A 226 7.58 109.73 35.90
C ASP A 226 7.75 108.37 35.19
N GLN A 227 7.58 108.37 33.86
CA GLN A 227 7.83 107.27 32.89
C GLN A 227 9.34 107.12 32.59
N PRO A 228 9.88 105.95 32.17
CA PRO A 228 10.07 105.72 30.70
C PRO A 228 10.22 104.24 30.18
N ALA A 229 10.09 104.13 28.84
CA ALA A 229 10.84 103.30 27.85
C ALA A 229 10.71 101.75 27.70
N GLN A 230 10.38 101.33 26.46
CA GLN A 230 10.66 100.03 25.76
C GLN A 230 12.18 99.80 25.53
N PRO A 231 12.76 98.66 25.02
CA PRO A 231 12.27 97.56 24.11
C PRO A 231 12.91 96.15 24.44
N PRO A 232 13.21 95.14 23.56
CA PRO A 232 12.73 94.65 22.23
C PRO A 232 12.30 93.13 22.18
N PRO A 233 11.80 92.57 21.04
CA PRO A 233 11.68 91.11 20.73
C PRO A 233 13.03 90.57 20.16
N PRO A 234 13.34 89.27 19.86
CA PRO A 234 12.55 88.12 19.33
C PRO A 234 12.92 86.78 20.07
N THR A 235 12.49 85.54 19.73
CA THR A 235 13.01 84.63 18.68
C THR A 235 12.29 83.25 18.76
N ALA A 236 11.63 82.82 17.66
CA ALA A 236 11.67 81.42 17.20
C ALA A 236 13.08 81.18 16.60
N PRO A 237 13.66 79.95 16.43
CA PRO A 237 13.09 78.71 15.82
C PRO A 237 13.69 77.42 16.50
N PRO A 238 13.78 76.19 15.92
CA PRO A 238 13.34 75.69 14.61
C PRO A 238 12.52 74.39 14.58
N GLN A 239 11.68 74.32 13.54
CA GLN A 239 11.43 73.08 12.79
C GLN A 239 12.66 72.78 11.92
N ALA A 240 13.19 71.57 12.01
CA ALA A 240 13.97 70.87 10.98
C ALA A 240 13.90 69.38 11.34
N ALA A 241 13.17 68.56 10.59
CA ALA A 241 13.48 68.05 9.25
C ALA A 241 14.35 66.78 9.31
N ALA A 242 13.89 65.81 8.51
CA ALA A 242 14.63 64.71 7.92
C ALA A 242 15.17 63.61 8.85
N ALA A 243 14.44 62.49 8.86
CA ALA A 243 15.07 61.19 8.63
C ALA A 243 14.15 60.39 7.70
N GLU A 244 14.41 60.54 6.41
CA GLU A 244 14.08 59.56 5.40
C GLU A 244 14.69 58.21 5.83
N GLY A 245 13.84 57.20 5.87
CA GLY A 245 14.21 55.80 6.01
C GLY A 245 13.42 55.02 4.99
N GLU A 246 13.77 55.21 3.70
CA GLU A 246 13.42 54.29 2.62
C GLU A 246 14.03 52.92 2.96
N GLY A 247 13.25 52.09 3.64
CA GLY A 247 13.45 50.65 3.67
C GLY A 247 12.66 50.06 2.51
N ASP A 248 13.31 49.87 1.36
CA ASP A 248 12.84 49.05 0.25
C ASP A 248 12.48 47.65 0.75
N HIS A 249 11.24 47.47 1.21
CA HIS A 249 10.58 46.19 1.15
C HIS A 249 9.90 46.16 -0.21
N SER A 250 10.67 45.67 -1.18
CA SER A 250 10.20 45.12 -2.45
C SER A 250 8.97 44.25 -2.18
N ALA A 251 7.81 44.88 -2.17
CA ALA A 251 6.53 44.22 -2.37
C ALA A 251 6.66 43.57 -3.75
N CYS A 252 6.95 42.27 -3.76
CA CYS A 252 6.74 41.42 -4.92
C CYS A 252 5.35 41.75 -5.44
N GLN A 253 5.30 42.48 -6.56
CA GLN A 253 4.05 42.77 -7.21
C GLN A 253 3.34 41.43 -7.46
N PRO A 254 2.01 41.37 -7.32
CA PRO A 254 1.25 40.15 -7.58
C PRO A 254 1.47 39.53 -8.97
N SER A 255 2.17 40.23 -9.89
CA SER A 255 2.61 39.67 -11.17
C SER A 255 3.72 38.61 -11.05
N CYS A 256 4.63 38.70 -10.07
CA CYS A 256 5.72 37.72 -9.92
C CYS A 256 5.23 36.35 -9.45
N VAL A 257 4.20 36.31 -8.60
CA VAL A 257 3.58 35.05 -8.18
C VAL A 257 2.79 34.43 -9.32
N ALA A 258 2.11 35.26 -10.13
CA ALA A 258 1.38 34.79 -11.31
C ALA A 258 2.32 34.19 -12.37
N GLU A 259 3.45 34.84 -12.65
CA GLU A 259 4.47 34.32 -13.59
C GLU A 259 5.11 33.03 -13.10
N LEU A 260 5.42 32.91 -11.81
CA LEU A 260 5.99 31.69 -11.23
C LEU A 260 5.01 30.52 -11.27
N LEU A 261 3.72 30.77 -11.05
CA LEU A 261 2.67 29.75 -11.19
C LEU A 261 2.46 29.36 -12.65
N GLN A 262 2.49 30.32 -13.58
CA GLN A 262 2.38 30.05 -15.02
C GLN A 262 3.53 29.16 -15.51
N GLU A 263 4.76 29.45 -15.07
CA GLU A 263 5.95 28.67 -15.43
C GLU A 263 5.90 27.25 -14.84
N LYS A 264 5.42 27.09 -13.59
CA LYS A 264 5.21 25.76 -12.98
C LYS A 264 4.17 24.93 -13.73
N VAL A 265 3.03 25.53 -14.10
CA VAL A 265 1.98 24.84 -14.86
C VAL A 265 2.50 24.40 -16.24
N LYS A 266 3.30 25.25 -16.89
CA LYS A 266 3.90 24.93 -18.19
C LYS A 266 4.86 23.74 -18.12
N ARG A 267 5.70 23.67 -17.07
CA ARG A 267 6.61 22.53 -16.83
C ARG A 267 5.85 21.24 -16.54
N LEU A 268 4.84 21.27 -15.66
CA LEU A 268 4.02 20.09 -15.36
C LEU A 268 3.29 19.56 -16.60
N THR A 269 2.77 20.45 -17.44
CA THR A 269 2.10 20.05 -18.69
C THR A 269 3.06 19.39 -19.69
N GLN A 270 4.32 19.84 -19.76
CA GLN A 270 5.34 19.21 -20.59
C GLN A 270 5.74 17.84 -20.08
N THR A 271 5.86 17.66 -18.76
CA THR A 271 6.16 16.35 -18.15
C THR A 271 5.04 15.35 -18.41
N LEU A 272 3.78 15.73 -18.17
CA LEU A 272 2.63 14.86 -18.43
C LEU A 272 2.48 14.47 -19.90
N ARG A 273 2.85 15.35 -20.84
CA ARG A 273 2.88 15.01 -22.27
C ARG A 273 4.00 14.02 -22.61
N LYS A 274 5.16 14.11 -21.96
CA LYS A 274 6.26 13.15 -22.15
C LYS A 274 5.88 11.79 -21.60
N GLU A 275 5.27 11.73 -20.41
CA GLU A 275 4.83 10.48 -19.79
C GLU A 275 3.73 9.81 -20.64
N ARG A 276 2.71 10.55 -21.08
CA ARG A 276 1.66 10.01 -21.95
C ARG A 276 2.13 9.66 -23.37
N GLY A 277 3.19 10.31 -23.86
CA GLY A 277 3.81 9.97 -25.15
C GLY A 277 4.71 8.73 -25.06
N ALA A 278 5.21 8.39 -23.87
CA ALA A 278 6.03 7.21 -23.63
C ALA A 278 5.19 5.94 -23.39
N GLU A 279 3.92 6.07 -22.99
CA GLU A 279 2.98 4.94 -22.85
C GLU A 279 2.31 4.50 -24.16
N ALA A 280 2.55 5.22 -25.27
CA ALA A 280 1.90 4.98 -26.56
C ALA A 280 2.83 4.41 -27.65
N VAL A 281 4.03 3.94 -27.28
CA VAL A 281 5.00 3.25 -28.14
C VAL A 281 5.37 1.92 -27.50
#